data_AF-A0A6P2CYY3-F1
#
_entry.id   AF-A0A6P2CYY3-F1
#
_cell.length_a   1.000
_cell.length_b   1.000
_cell.length_c   1.000
_cell.angle_alpha   90.00
_cell.angle_beta   90.00
_cell.angle_gamma   90.00
#
_symmetry.space_group_name_H-M   'P 1'
#
loop_
_entity.id
_entity.type
_entity.pdbx_description
1 polymer ?
#
loop_
_entity_poly.entity_id
_entity_poly.type
_entity_poly.pdbx_seq_one_letter_code
_entity_poly.pdbx_strand_id
1 'polypeptide(L)' 'MEPVLVAAYAEMLKARPDECSVDRILEDPEFRGEFLGRVRASAAQHTEFDILRTLHNLRKRSKLPRRAAPSA' A
#
# COMPACT_ATOMS: atom_id res chain seq x y z
N MET A 1 -0.73 -12.98 1.49
CA MET A 1 -1.35 -11.68 1.21
C MET A 1 -0.58 -10.52 1.84
N GLU A 2 -0.47 -10.42 3.18
CA GLU A 2 0.29 -9.34 3.87
C GLU A 2 1.66 -8.98 3.25
N PRO A 3 2.58 -9.93 2.96
CA PRO A 3 3.89 -9.58 2.37
C PRO A 3 3.77 -8.95 0.98
N VAL A 4 2.76 -9.32 0.19
CA VAL A 4 2.50 -8.73 -1.14
C VAL A 4 2.03 -7.29 -0.99
N LEU A 5 1.14 -7.01 -0.04
CA LEU A 5 0.66 -5.64 0.22
C LEU A 5 1.80 -4.75 0.72
N VAL A 6 2.63 -5.26 1.63
CA VAL A 6 3.79 -4.54 2.17
C VAL A 6 4.78 -4.22 1.05
N ALA A 7 5.09 -5.19 0.17
CA ALA A 7 5.99 -4.97 -0.96
C ALA A 7 5.41 -3.95 -1.96
N ALA A 8 4.14 -4.09 -2.35
CA ALA A 8 3.49 -3.15 -3.26
C ALA A 8 3.44 -1.73 -2.69
N TYR A 9 3.13 -1.60 -1.40
CA TYR A 9 3.14 -0.31 -0.70
C TYR A 9 4.56 0.28 -0.59
N ALA A 10 5.57 -0.55 -0.28
CA ALA A 10 6.96 -0.12 -0.20
C ALA A 10 7.46 0.44 -1.54
N GLU A 11 7.11 -0.21 -2.64
CA GLU A 11 7.48 0.24 -3.99
C GLU A 11 6.80 1.57 -4.34
N MET A 12 5.51 1.73 -4.02
CA MET A 12 4.82 3.00 -4.22
C MET A 12 5.38 4.11 -3.34
N LEU A 13 5.69 3.81 -2.08
CA LEU A 13 6.32 4.73 -1.14
C LEU A 13 7.73 5.13 -1.59
N LYS A 14 8.49 4.22 -2.18
CA LYS A 14 9.81 4.51 -2.74
C LYS A 14 9.72 5.43 -3.95
N ALA A 15 8.73 5.21 -4.82
CA ALA A 15 8.51 6.05 -6.00
C ALA A 15 8.01 7.46 -5.63
N ARG A 16 7.18 7.57 -4.60
CA ARG A 16 6.53 8.82 -4.16
C ARG A 16 6.52 8.91 -2.63
N PRO A 17 7.66 9.22 -1.99
CA PRO A 17 7.77 9.21 -0.52
C PRO A 17 6.94 10.28 0.19
N ASP A 18 6.62 11.39 -0.49
CA ASP A 18 5.84 12.49 0.07
C ASP A 18 4.34 12.41 -0.22
N GLU A 19 3.94 11.69 -1.28
CA GLU A 19 2.55 11.62 -1.74
C GLU A 19 1.89 10.28 -1.43
N CYS A 20 2.67 9.19 -1.33
CA CYS A 20 2.14 7.86 -1.11
C CYS A 20 1.91 7.60 0.39
N SER A 21 0.65 7.56 0.79
CA SER A 21 0.22 7.10 2.11
C SER A 21 -0.94 6.11 1.99
N VAL A 22 -1.19 5.36 3.05
CA VAL A 22 -2.36 4.45 3.08
C VAL A 22 -3.66 5.22 2.96
N ASP A 23 -3.78 6.37 3.63
CA ASP A 23 -4.94 7.26 3.47
C ASP A 23 -5.10 7.67 2.01
N ARG A 24 -4.01 8.08 1.36
CA ARG A 24 -4.04 8.44 -0.06
C ARG A 24 -4.51 7.28 -0.94
N ILE A 25 -4.02 6.06 -0.71
CA ILE A 25 -4.47 4.86 -1.46
C ILE A 25 -5.96 4.56 -1.19
N LEU A 26 -6.47 4.86 0.01
CA LEU A 26 -7.88 4.65 0.36
C LEU A 26 -8.79 5.76 -0.14
N GLU A 27 -8.32 7.00 -0.28
CA GLU A 27 -9.11 8.16 -0.68
C GLU A 27 -9.05 8.44 -2.19
N ASP A 28 -7.87 8.26 -2.80
CA ASP A 28 -7.58 8.63 -4.19
C ASP A 28 -7.74 7.41 -5.12
N PRO A 29 -8.62 7.47 -6.13
CA PRO A 29 -8.88 6.34 -7.01
C PRO A 29 -7.69 5.99 -7.92
N GLU A 30 -6.81 6.93 -8.24
CA GLU A 30 -5.63 6.68 -9.07
C GLU A 30 -4.58 5.90 -8.27
N PHE A 31 -4.27 6.35 -7.05
CA PHE A 31 -3.40 5.61 -6.14
C PHE A 31 -3.98 4.24 -5.78
N ARG A 32 -5.29 4.16 -5.57
CA ARG A 32 -5.98 2.88 -5.35
C ARG A 32 -5.80 1.93 -6.53
N GLY A 33 -6.06 2.42 -7.75
CA GLY A 33 -5.93 1.65 -8.98
C GLY A 33 -4.51 1.11 -9.17
N GLU A 34 -3.50 1.96 -8.96
CA GLU A 34 -2.10 1.54 -9.06
C GLU A 34 -1.75 0.47 -8.01
N PHE A 35 -2.15 0.68 -6.74
CA PHE A 35 -1.90 -0.29 -5.68
C PHE A 35 -2.57 -1.63 -5.98
N LEU A 36 -3.83 -1.62 -6.39
CA LEU A 36 -4.58 -2.83 -6.74
C LEU A 36 -3.99 -3.53 -7.97
N GLY A 37 -3.53 -2.77 -8.97
CA GLY A 37 -2.82 -3.33 -10.14
C GLY A 37 -1.57 -4.11 -9.72
N ARG A 38 -0.75 -3.52 -8.85
CA ARG A 38 0.46 -4.18 -8.30
C ARG A 38 0.12 -5.41 -7.46
N VAL A 39 -0.89 -5.32 -6.60
CA VAL A 39 -1.30 -6.45 -5.74
C VAL A 39 -1.92 -7.58 -6.56
N ARG A 40 -2.78 -7.28 -7.54
CA ARG A 40 -3.42 -8.30 -8.39
C ARG A 40 -2.42 -9.07 -9.24
N ALA A 41 -1.30 -8.47 -9.64
CA ALA A 41 -0.22 -9.16 -10.34
C ALA A 41 0.37 -10.34 -9.53
N SER A 42 0.32 -10.28 -8.20
CA SER A 42 0.86 -11.31 -7.29
C SER A 42 -0.20 -12.05 -6.46
N ALA A 43 -1.42 -11.52 -6.37
CA ALA A 43 -2.46 -11.99 -5.45
C ALA A 43 -3.88 -11.86 -6.05
N ALA A 44 -4.06 -12.38 -7.27
CA ALA A 44 -5.27 -12.25 -8.08
C ALA A 44 -6.56 -12.81 -7.46
N GLN A 45 -6.47 -13.66 -6.43
CA GLN A 45 -7.62 -14.33 -5.81
C GLN A 45 -8.34 -13.47 -4.75
N HIS A 46 -7.81 -12.31 -4.37
CA HIS A 46 -8.40 -11.46 -3.34
C HIS A 46 -9.27 -10.35 -3.94
N THR A 47 -10.40 -10.11 -3.28
CA THR A 47 -11.28 -8.99 -3.62
C THR A 47 -10.60 -7.66 -3.30
N GLU A 48 -11.01 -6.60 -3.99
CA GLU A 48 -10.57 -5.24 -3.66
C GLU A 48 -10.85 -4.90 -2.20
N PHE A 49 -12.03 -5.27 -1.70
CA PHE A 49 -12.40 -5.05 -0.31
C PHE A 49 -11.43 -5.71 0.67
N ASP A 50 -11.07 -6.98 0.47
CA ASP A 50 -10.11 -7.67 1.35
C ASP A 50 -8.72 -7.07 1.29
N ILE A 51 -8.28 -6.65 0.11
CA ILE A 51 -6.98 -5.99 -0.08
C ILE A 51 -6.95 -4.66 0.70
N LEU A 52 -7.94 -3.79 0.50
CA LEU A 52 -7.98 -2.47 1.16
C LEU A 52 -8.19 -2.60 2.67
N ARG A 53 -9.05 -3.52 3.12
CA ARG A 53 -9.25 -3.82 4.54
C ARG A 53 -7.95 -4.31 5.20
N THR A 54 -7.21 -5.18 4.53
CA THR A 54 -5.93 -5.69 5.04
C THR A 54 -4.88 -4.58 5.08
N LEU A 55 -4.80 -3.74 4.05
CA LEU A 55 -3.90 -2.57 4.04
C LEU A 55 -4.20 -1.64 5.22
N HIS A 56 -5.47 -1.34 5.46
CA HIS A 56 -5.90 -0.50 6.58
C HIS A 56 -5.52 -1.11 7.94
N ASN A 57 -5.67 -2.44 8.09
CA ASN A 57 -5.26 -3.15 9.30
C ASN A 57 -3.74 -3.14 9.51
N LEU A 58 -2.95 -3.30 8.44
CA LEU A 58 -1.49 -3.22 8.50
C LEU A 58 -1.01 -1.84 8.95
N ARG A 59 -1.66 -0.77 8.47
CA ARG A 59 -1.43 0.60 8.93
C ARG A 59 -1.71 0.75 10.42
N LYS A 60 -2.89 0.32 10.89
CA LYS A 60 -3.28 0.40 12.31
C LYS A 60 -2.30 -0.34 13.22
N ARG A 61 -1.73 -1.45 12.74
CA ARG A 61 -0.74 -2.25 13.48
C ARG A 61 0.71 -1.74 13.33
N SER A 62 0.94 -0.60 12.66
CA SER A 62 2.28 -0.08 12.35
C SER A 62 3.21 -1.10 11.67
N LYS A 63 2.65 -2.02 10.87
CA LYS A 63 3.41 -3.06 10.14
C LYS A 63 3.84 -2.62 8.74
N LEU A 64 3.47 -1.41 8.32
CA LEU A 64 3.87 -0.86 7.04
C LEU A 64 5.20 -0.10 7.19
N PRO A 65 6.07 -0.16 6.17
CA PRO A 65 7.29 0.62 6.15
C PRO A 65 6.94 2.09 6.33
N ARG A 66 7.60 2.73 7.30
CA ARG A 66 7.49 4.16 7.51
C ARG A 66 8.39 4.87 6.52
N ARG A 67 8.03 6.10 6.17
CA ARG A 67 8.91 7.00 5.42
C ARG A 67 10.27 6.98 6.12
N ALA A 68 11.34 6.62 5.39
CA ALA A 68 12.67 6.80 5.92
C ALA A 68 12.79 8.29 6.25
N ALA A 69 13.10 8.62 7.51
CA ALA A 69 13.44 9.99 7.84
C ALA A 69 14.58 10.39 6.88
N PRO A 70 14.49 11.53 6.18
CA PRO A 70 15.64 12.01 5.44
C PRO A 70 16.80 12.05 6.42
N SER A 71 17.85 11.27 6.14
CA SER A 71 19.08 11.34 6.92
C SER A 71 19.58 12.77 6.76
N ALA A 72 19.63 13.48 7.88
CA ALA A 72 20.05 14.88 7.96
C ALA A 72 21.49 15.07 7.44
#